data_AF-A0A419DDX5-F1
#
_entry.id   AF-A0A419DDX5-F1
#
_cell.length_a   1.000
_cell.length_b   1.000
_cell.length_c   1.000
_cell.angle_alpha   90.00
_cell.angle_beta   90.00
_cell.angle_gamma   90.00
#
_symmetry.space_group_name_H-M   'P 1'
#
loop_
_entity.id
_entity.type
_entity.pdbx_description
1 polymer ?
#
loop_
_entity_poly.entity_id
_entity_poly.type
_entity_poly.pdbx_seq_one_letter_code
_entity_poly.pdbx_strand_id
1 'polypeptide(L)'
;MSKETSITNINDKKIIQYINNASSRVVYMAPGLSKDIASVLATAWERLGKDAVTVILDVDSEVYRFGYGTVDGLHEIRLVASRLGTLVCSQPGVRIGLLIADDVTIIYTPTPLLIEAGSTSPEHPNAIQLESPPKEVTRDVGLGDNPHLERVVGLDPVKHHEIEKVEEDLKNNPPQKFDLARQVRVFTSRFQFVELEMTGCYISRKKVPIPSDLMGLANTKDVQSQLHAHFNLVKSAKLEVNVNNVSISEESLRKKKQRIMKDYLILLAGYGSVVLRSNKTNLEEDVDKLKKDIETYQKGIETELEQHINQNADTLINALFPAVKQNPPSAYTKFHGKNITDAQLRQFLEEDIKGAFGAADDLIKEMTVKLVYKDVAYESLVDSEFLKIAREAIPGIDFLHEEFNAASPVKNKETT
;
A
#
# COMPACT_ATOMS: atom_id res chain seq x y z
N MET A 1 17.12 48.87 -12.63
CA MET A 1 17.97 47.74 -12.21
C MET A 1 17.38 47.18 -10.94
N SER A 2 16.70 46.03 -11.01
CA SER A 2 16.16 45.39 -9.80
C SER A 2 17.34 44.95 -8.93
N LYS A 3 17.33 45.34 -7.67
CA LYS A 3 18.29 44.87 -6.67
C LYS A 3 18.19 43.34 -6.62
N GLU A 4 19.22 42.63 -7.06
CA GLU A 4 19.27 41.18 -6.87
C GLU A 4 19.25 40.89 -5.36
N THR A 5 18.29 40.11 -4.92
CA THR A 5 18.14 39.72 -3.52
C THR A 5 19.05 38.53 -3.24
N SER A 6 19.72 38.53 -2.08
CA SER A 6 20.53 37.37 -1.65
C SER A 6 19.69 36.10 -1.47
N ILE A 7 18.38 36.23 -1.22
CA ILE A 7 17.43 35.13 -1.27
C ILE A 7 16.99 34.96 -2.74
N THR A 8 17.22 33.77 -3.30
CA THR A 8 17.02 33.50 -4.73
C THR A 8 16.52 32.08 -4.97
N ASN A 9 16.20 31.77 -6.23
CA ASN A 9 15.90 30.43 -6.71
C ASN A 9 17.09 29.89 -7.51
N ILE A 10 17.46 28.63 -7.26
CA ILE A 10 18.46 27.88 -8.01
C ILE A 10 17.88 26.57 -8.56
N ASN A 11 18.30 26.24 -9.77
CA ASN A 11 18.02 24.98 -10.47
C ASN A 11 19.27 24.56 -11.24
N ASP A 12 19.25 23.37 -11.84
CA ASP A 12 20.37 22.81 -12.61
C ASP A 12 20.90 23.78 -13.66
N LYS A 13 20.03 24.52 -14.37
CA LYS A 13 20.45 25.50 -15.38
C LYS A 13 21.32 26.60 -14.78
N LYS A 14 20.93 27.15 -13.62
CA LYS A 14 21.72 28.19 -12.92
C LYS A 14 23.01 27.61 -12.34
N ILE A 15 22.97 26.40 -11.75
CA ILE A 15 24.17 25.70 -11.27
C ILE A 15 25.19 25.55 -12.39
N ILE A 16 24.75 25.05 -13.55
CA ILE A 16 25.56 24.88 -14.76
C ILE A 16 26.18 26.21 -15.20
N GLN A 17 25.42 27.31 -15.20
CA GLN A 17 25.94 28.64 -15.55
C GLN A 17 27.07 29.08 -14.62
N TYR A 18 26.90 28.93 -13.31
CA TYR A 18 27.94 29.27 -12.34
C TYR A 18 29.20 28.43 -12.51
N ILE A 19 29.08 27.11 -12.72
CA ILE A 19 30.22 26.22 -12.94
C ILE A 19 30.98 26.57 -14.22
N ASN A 20 30.26 26.88 -15.31
CA ASN A 20 30.87 27.23 -16.59
C ASN A 20 31.60 28.59 -16.54
N ASN A 21 31.08 29.55 -15.76
CA ASN A 21 31.66 30.88 -15.64
C ASN A 21 32.83 30.96 -14.63
N ALA A 22 32.94 30.00 -13.71
CA ALA A 22 34.01 29.97 -12.72
C ALA A 22 35.39 29.97 -13.40
N SER A 23 36.33 30.80 -12.99
CA SER A 23 37.64 30.96 -13.64
C SER A 23 38.82 30.50 -12.78
N SER A 24 38.59 30.25 -11.49
CA SER A 24 39.62 29.90 -10.52
C SER A 24 39.31 28.64 -9.73
N ARG A 25 38.06 28.43 -9.29
CA ARG A 25 37.70 27.29 -8.44
C ARG A 25 36.22 26.95 -8.47
N VAL A 26 35.92 25.66 -8.22
CA VAL A 26 34.57 25.17 -7.99
C VAL A 26 34.54 24.22 -6.79
N VAL A 27 33.58 24.41 -5.87
CA VAL A 27 33.21 23.38 -4.88
C VAL A 27 31.75 23.06 -5.09
N TYR A 28 31.46 21.79 -5.33
CA TYR A 28 30.10 21.28 -5.42
C TYR A 28 29.88 20.23 -4.33
N MET A 29 28.99 20.51 -3.39
CA MET A 29 28.52 19.55 -2.40
C MET A 29 27.00 19.44 -2.50
N ALA A 30 26.48 18.24 -2.65
CA ALA A 30 25.04 17.99 -2.71
C ALA A 30 24.75 16.53 -2.32
N PRO A 31 23.48 16.16 -2.03
CA PRO A 31 23.12 14.76 -1.82
C PRO A 31 23.47 13.93 -3.06
N GLY A 32 23.06 14.39 -4.25
CA GLY A 32 23.38 13.78 -5.53
C GLY A 32 23.56 14.83 -6.61
N LEU A 33 23.79 14.39 -7.85
CA LEU A 33 23.90 15.27 -9.01
C LEU A 33 23.24 14.67 -10.24
N SER A 34 22.74 15.53 -11.12
CA SER A 34 22.25 15.14 -12.44
C SER A 34 23.40 14.90 -13.41
N LYS A 35 23.12 14.19 -14.51
CA LYS A 35 24.09 13.96 -15.58
C LYS A 35 24.63 15.27 -16.17
N ASP A 36 23.77 16.27 -16.35
CA ASP A 36 24.19 17.56 -16.90
C ASP A 36 25.17 18.28 -15.95
N ILE A 37 24.91 18.24 -14.64
CA ILE A 37 25.85 18.77 -13.62
C ILE A 37 27.16 17.98 -13.63
N ALA A 38 27.10 16.64 -13.75
CA ALA A 38 28.29 15.79 -13.85
C ALA A 38 29.20 16.24 -15.00
N SER A 39 28.60 16.47 -16.17
CA SER A 39 29.32 16.81 -17.40
C SER A 39 30.01 18.17 -17.33
N VAL A 40 29.38 19.16 -16.71
CA VAL A 40 29.98 20.49 -16.56
C VAL A 40 31.07 20.51 -15.48
N LEU A 41 30.92 19.71 -14.42
CA LEU A 41 31.99 19.53 -13.42
C LEU A 41 33.20 18.80 -14.03
N ALA A 42 32.97 17.79 -14.87
CA ALA A 42 34.01 17.12 -15.63
C ALA A 42 34.78 18.11 -16.53
N THR A 43 34.05 18.96 -17.25
CA THR A 43 34.63 20.04 -18.08
C THR A 43 35.40 21.05 -17.23
N ALA A 44 34.88 21.38 -16.03
CA ALA A 44 35.54 22.30 -15.10
C ALA A 44 36.87 21.74 -14.58
N TRP A 45 36.97 20.43 -14.30
CA TRP A 45 38.25 19.80 -13.94
C TRP A 45 39.29 19.93 -15.05
N GLU A 46 38.90 19.72 -16.31
CA GLU A 46 39.82 19.83 -17.45
C GLU A 46 40.25 21.28 -17.69
N ARG A 47 39.35 22.24 -17.46
CA ARG A 47 39.58 23.67 -17.70
C ARG A 47 40.36 24.36 -16.58
N LEU A 48 40.00 24.10 -15.31
CA LEU A 48 40.56 24.77 -14.14
C LEU A 48 41.71 23.99 -13.49
N GLY A 49 41.81 22.70 -13.79
CA GLY A 49 42.74 21.78 -13.16
C GLY A 49 42.08 20.96 -12.04
N LYS A 50 42.64 19.78 -11.81
CA LYS A 50 42.07 18.77 -10.90
C LYS A 50 41.96 19.23 -9.43
N ASP A 51 42.86 20.10 -8.99
CA ASP A 51 42.93 20.58 -7.60
C ASP A 51 42.04 21.82 -7.37
N ALA A 52 41.56 22.46 -8.44
CA ALA A 52 40.69 23.62 -8.38
C ALA A 52 39.21 23.27 -8.24
N VAL A 53 38.83 22.00 -8.41
CA VAL A 53 37.43 21.55 -8.38
C VAL A 53 37.25 20.43 -7.36
N THR A 54 36.41 20.67 -6.37
CA THR A 54 36.06 19.70 -5.31
C THR A 54 34.62 19.25 -5.47
N VAL A 55 34.38 17.94 -5.47
CA VAL A 55 33.05 17.34 -5.56
C VAL A 55 32.80 16.46 -4.34
N ILE A 56 31.73 16.72 -3.59
CA ILE A 56 31.33 16.00 -2.37
C ILE A 56 29.88 15.52 -2.52
N LEU A 57 29.63 14.22 -2.40
CA LEU A 57 28.31 13.62 -2.61
C LEU A 57 27.90 12.68 -1.47
N ASP A 58 26.59 12.49 -1.30
CA ASP A 58 26.04 11.41 -0.49
C ASP A 58 25.81 10.19 -1.39
N VAL A 59 26.69 9.20 -1.31
CA VAL A 59 26.65 8.02 -2.19
C VAL A 59 25.78 6.94 -1.55
N ASP A 60 24.48 7.18 -1.58
CA ASP A 60 23.44 6.27 -1.09
C ASP A 60 22.34 6.08 -2.15
N SER A 61 21.86 4.85 -2.31
CA SER A 61 20.75 4.51 -3.20
C SER A 61 19.50 5.36 -2.99
N GLU A 62 19.16 5.71 -1.75
CA GLU A 62 18.00 6.51 -1.40
C GLU A 62 18.08 7.92 -1.98
N VAL A 63 19.28 8.49 -2.13
CA VAL A 63 19.47 9.81 -2.77
C VAL A 63 18.89 9.81 -4.18
N TYR A 64 19.13 8.75 -4.94
CA TYR A 64 18.62 8.59 -6.30
C TYR A 64 17.12 8.25 -6.32
N ARG A 65 16.63 7.49 -5.32
CA ARG A 65 15.19 7.21 -5.18
C ARG A 65 14.37 8.44 -4.80
N PHE A 66 14.95 9.37 -4.03
CA PHE A 66 14.34 10.68 -3.77
C PHE A 66 14.43 11.63 -4.97
N GLY A 67 15.29 11.31 -5.94
CA GLY A 67 15.47 12.10 -7.16
C GLY A 67 16.43 13.28 -7.01
N TYR A 68 17.38 13.21 -6.08
CA TYR A 68 18.43 14.24 -5.94
C TYR A 68 19.55 14.11 -6.99
N GLY A 69 19.56 13.06 -7.79
CA GLY A 69 20.57 12.84 -8.83
C GLY A 69 20.23 11.68 -9.75
N THR A 70 21.13 11.41 -10.70
CA THR A 70 21.01 10.30 -11.65
C THR A 70 22.18 9.34 -11.53
N VAL A 71 21.92 8.04 -11.75
CA VAL A 71 22.96 7.00 -11.76
C VAL A 71 24.01 7.30 -12.83
N ASP A 72 23.55 7.70 -14.02
CA ASP A 72 24.43 8.16 -15.11
C ASP A 72 25.37 9.28 -14.67
N GLY A 73 24.87 10.24 -13.87
CA GLY A 73 25.67 11.36 -13.38
C GLY A 73 26.76 10.90 -12.41
N LEU A 74 26.42 10.02 -11.46
CA LEU A 74 27.41 9.42 -10.55
C LEU A 74 28.49 8.65 -11.32
N HIS A 75 28.07 7.88 -12.32
CA HIS A 75 28.98 7.10 -13.14
C HIS A 75 29.94 7.99 -13.93
N GLU A 76 29.42 9.00 -14.63
CA GLU A 76 30.19 9.93 -15.45
C GLU A 76 31.23 10.70 -14.63
N ILE A 77 30.82 11.33 -13.52
CA ILE A 77 31.73 12.16 -12.72
C ILE A 77 32.89 11.33 -12.16
N ARG A 78 32.63 10.08 -11.78
CA ARG A 78 33.62 9.17 -11.22
C ARG A 78 34.59 8.66 -12.29
N LEU A 79 34.10 8.31 -13.48
CA LEU A 79 34.97 7.93 -14.59
C LEU A 79 35.97 9.04 -14.92
N VAL A 80 35.50 10.29 -14.97
CA VAL A 80 36.36 11.45 -15.23
C VAL A 80 37.33 11.68 -14.08
N ALA A 81 36.88 11.57 -12.82
CA ALA A 81 37.75 11.72 -11.66
C ALA A 81 38.91 10.69 -11.69
N SER A 82 38.60 9.42 -12.00
CA SER A 82 39.61 8.37 -12.15
C SER A 82 40.58 8.64 -13.29
N ARG A 83 40.10 9.14 -14.43
CA ARG A 83 40.94 9.48 -15.61
C ARG A 83 41.92 10.61 -15.29
N LEU A 84 41.47 11.63 -14.57
CA LEU A 84 42.26 12.82 -14.24
C LEU A 84 43.12 12.65 -12.98
N GLY A 85 43.02 11.50 -12.29
CA GLY A 85 43.73 11.26 -11.04
C GLY A 85 43.29 12.21 -9.92
N THR A 86 41.98 12.45 -9.83
CA THR A 86 41.32 13.21 -8.77
C THR A 86 40.23 12.38 -8.09
N LEU A 87 39.61 12.93 -7.04
CA LEU A 87 38.67 12.20 -6.18
C LEU A 87 37.31 12.90 -6.15
N VAL A 88 36.26 12.09 -6.24
CA VAL A 88 34.95 12.45 -5.70
C VAL A 88 34.95 12.06 -4.23
N CYS A 89 34.56 12.99 -3.37
CA CYS A 89 34.50 12.78 -1.93
C CYS A 89 33.08 12.38 -1.50
N SER A 90 32.98 11.58 -0.45
CA SER A 90 31.72 11.14 0.13
C SER A 90 31.45 11.87 1.44
N GLN A 91 30.21 12.34 1.62
CA GLN A 91 29.69 12.80 2.90
C GLN A 91 28.29 12.21 3.08
N PRO A 92 28.14 11.17 3.92
CA PRO A 92 26.82 10.61 4.21
C PRO A 92 25.88 11.61 4.87
N GLY A 93 24.61 11.59 4.46
CA GLY A 93 23.55 12.38 5.08
C GLY A 93 23.50 13.85 4.65
N VAL A 94 24.15 14.25 3.56
CA VAL A 94 24.04 15.61 3.03
C VAL A 94 22.60 15.86 2.58
N ARG A 95 22.00 16.96 3.05
CA ARG A 95 20.61 17.37 2.71
C ARG A 95 20.52 18.79 2.15
N ILE A 96 21.66 19.47 2.06
CA ILE A 96 21.79 20.79 1.45
C ILE A 96 22.68 20.70 0.22
N GLY A 97 22.50 21.63 -0.69
CA GLY A 97 23.42 21.91 -1.76
C GLY A 97 24.31 23.10 -1.40
N LEU A 98 25.59 23.01 -1.73
CA LEU A 98 26.56 24.09 -1.65
C LEU A 98 27.31 24.14 -2.98
N LEU A 99 27.28 25.31 -3.60
CA LEU A 99 28.10 25.64 -4.76
C LEU A 99 28.97 26.83 -4.41
N ILE A 100 30.29 26.67 -4.48
CA ILE A 100 31.23 27.78 -4.49
C ILE A 100 31.81 27.87 -5.89
N ALA A 101 31.62 28.98 -6.57
CA ALA A 101 32.17 29.26 -7.90
C ALA A 101 32.92 30.59 -7.81
N ASP A 102 34.25 30.51 -7.77
CA ASP A 102 35.13 31.64 -7.45
C ASP A 102 34.77 32.34 -6.13
N ASP A 103 34.19 33.53 -6.22
CA ASP A 103 33.78 34.35 -5.08
C ASP A 103 32.28 34.22 -4.78
N VAL A 104 31.51 33.56 -5.64
CA VAL A 104 30.08 33.35 -5.41
C VAL A 104 29.87 32.07 -4.59
N THR A 105 29.10 32.17 -3.52
CA THR A 105 28.66 31.00 -2.73
C THR A 105 27.15 30.90 -2.75
N ILE A 106 26.64 29.71 -3.05
CA ILE A 106 25.21 29.42 -3.09
C ILE A 106 24.93 28.23 -2.19
N ILE A 107 24.08 28.45 -1.19
CA ILE A 107 23.58 27.41 -0.30
C ILE A 107 22.11 27.20 -0.67
N TYR A 108 21.72 25.97 -0.96
CA TYR A 108 20.37 25.68 -1.46
C TYR A 108 19.80 24.38 -0.91
N THR A 109 18.49 24.21 -1.04
CA THR A 109 17.81 22.94 -0.77
C THR A 109 17.55 22.22 -2.09
N PRO A 110 18.26 21.11 -2.38
CA PRO A 110 18.00 20.30 -3.56
C PRO A 110 16.56 19.80 -3.56
N THR A 111 15.96 19.74 -4.74
CA THR A 111 14.57 19.32 -4.94
C THR A 111 14.45 17.80 -4.89
N PRO A 112 13.71 17.19 -3.93
CA PRO A 112 13.38 15.78 -3.98
C PRO A 112 12.31 15.52 -5.05
N LEU A 113 12.72 15.11 -6.26
CA LEU A 113 11.80 14.89 -7.38
C LEU A 113 10.69 13.87 -7.08
N LEU A 114 10.94 12.92 -6.16
CA LEU A 114 9.93 11.97 -5.69
C LEU A 114 8.73 12.65 -5.02
N ILE A 115 8.91 13.86 -4.46
CA ILE A 115 7.93 14.57 -3.64
C ILE A 115 7.41 15.81 -4.37
N GLU A 116 8.27 16.54 -5.07
CA GLU A 116 7.97 17.81 -5.73
C GLU A 116 8.58 17.90 -7.13
N ALA A 117 8.00 18.69 -8.04
CA ALA A 117 8.44 18.70 -9.45
C ALA A 117 9.72 19.51 -9.74
N GLY A 118 10.21 20.25 -8.74
CA GLY A 118 11.14 21.36 -8.92
C GLY A 118 10.42 22.65 -9.32
N SER A 119 10.78 23.75 -8.66
CA SER A 119 10.29 25.08 -9.03
C SER A 119 11.14 25.68 -10.14
N THR A 120 10.49 26.12 -11.22
CA THR A 120 11.08 27.04 -12.20
C THR A 120 10.65 28.49 -11.96
N SER A 121 9.79 28.74 -10.96
CA SER A 121 9.26 30.07 -10.66
C SER A 121 10.27 30.87 -9.83
N PRO A 122 10.58 32.12 -10.21
CA PRO A 122 11.36 33.04 -9.39
C PRO A 122 10.74 33.32 -8.01
N GLU A 123 9.44 33.07 -7.85
CA GLU A 123 8.69 33.39 -6.62
C GLU A 123 8.82 32.31 -5.52
N HIS A 124 9.45 31.18 -5.81
CA HIS A 124 9.74 30.14 -4.81
C HIS A 124 11.25 30.05 -4.58
N PRO A 125 11.80 30.87 -3.67
CA PRO A 125 13.23 30.82 -3.35
C PRO A 125 13.57 29.51 -2.63
N ASN A 126 14.69 28.91 -3.02
CA ASN A 126 15.25 27.71 -2.41
C ASN A 126 16.75 27.86 -2.12
N ALA A 127 17.31 29.07 -2.27
CA ALA A 127 18.73 29.34 -2.16
C ALA A 127 19.06 30.69 -1.51
N ILE A 128 20.23 30.74 -0.89
CA ILE A 128 20.90 31.94 -0.42
C ILE A 128 22.19 32.09 -1.22
N GLN A 129 22.34 33.22 -1.90
CA GLN A 129 23.53 33.60 -2.66
C GLN A 129 24.32 34.67 -1.91
N LEU A 130 25.62 34.44 -1.76
CA LEU A 130 26.59 35.33 -1.13
C LEU A 130 27.64 35.71 -2.18
N GLU A 131 28.06 36.97 -2.17
CA GLU A 131 29.07 37.52 -3.09
C GLU A 131 30.52 37.23 -2.65
N SER A 132 30.70 36.58 -1.50
CA SER A 132 31.99 36.10 -1.05
C SER A 132 31.83 34.78 -0.28
N PRO A 133 32.78 33.83 -0.36
CA PRO A 133 32.71 32.59 0.38
C PRO A 133 32.95 32.82 1.89
N PRO A 134 32.04 32.39 2.78
CA PRO A 134 32.28 32.46 4.21
C PRO A 134 33.54 31.67 4.60
N LYS A 135 34.37 32.23 5.48
CA LYS A 135 35.65 31.62 5.89
C LYS A 135 35.46 30.27 6.57
N GLU A 136 34.41 30.14 7.37
CA GLU A 136 34.07 28.91 8.07
C GLU A 136 33.67 27.82 7.07
N VAL A 137 32.82 28.16 6.10
CA VAL A 137 32.36 27.21 5.08
C VAL A 137 33.51 26.76 4.19
N THR A 138 34.35 27.69 3.73
CA THR A 138 35.52 27.37 2.91
C THR A 138 36.52 26.51 3.66
N ARG A 139 36.79 26.80 4.93
CA ARG A 139 37.64 25.96 5.79
C ARG A 139 37.09 24.53 5.87
N ASP A 140 35.82 24.38 6.19
CA ASP A 140 35.20 23.07 6.44
C ASP A 140 35.18 22.15 5.21
N VAL A 141 35.17 22.73 3.99
CA VAL A 141 35.24 22.00 2.71
C VAL A 141 36.66 21.91 2.13
N GLY A 142 37.69 22.42 2.83
CA GLY A 142 39.10 22.27 2.42
C GLY A 142 39.64 23.36 1.50
N LEU A 143 39.09 24.56 1.54
CA LEU A 143 39.61 25.77 0.87
C LEU A 143 40.29 26.76 1.85
N GLY A 144 40.51 26.36 3.10
CA GLY A 144 41.19 27.16 4.12
C GLY A 144 42.71 27.28 3.91
N ASP A 145 43.39 27.91 4.87
CA ASP A 145 44.85 28.09 4.81
C ASP A 145 45.60 26.75 4.95
N ASN A 146 45.00 25.78 5.67
CA ASN A 146 45.53 24.42 5.81
C ASN A 146 44.47 23.36 5.41
N PRO A 147 44.19 23.18 4.11
CA PRO A 147 43.13 22.29 3.61
C PRO A 147 43.11 20.89 4.20
N HIS A 148 44.28 20.28 4.43
CA HIS A 148 44.40 18.92 4.93
C HIS A 148 44.12 18.76 6.43
N LEU A 149 44.26 19.85 7.21
CA LEU A 149 44.08 19.83 8.67
C LEU A 149 42.71 20.37 9.08
N GLU A 150 42.15 21.27 8.28
CA GLU A 150 40.97 22.05 8.64
C GLU A 150 39.68 21.56 7.99
N ARG A 151 39.77 20.78 6.91
CA ARG A 151 38.62 20.17 6.27
C ARG A 151 37.95 19.20 7.25
N VAL A 152 36.63 19.26 7.32
CA VAL A 152 35.81 18.36 8.15
C VAL A 152 34.68 17.69 7.37
N VAL A 153 34.42 18.12 6.13
CA VAL A 153 33.36 17.59 5.26
C VAL A 153 33.95 16.90 4.03
N GLY A 154 33.45 15.71 3.70
CA GLY A 154 33.88 14.97 2.52
C GLY A 154 35.29 14.39 2.65
N LEU A 155 35.66 13.88 3.83
CA LEU A 155 37.03 13.41 4.09
C LEU A 155 37.37 12.12 3.33
N ASP A 156 36.36 11.27 3.11
CA ASP A 156 36.54 9.97 2.50
C ASP A 156 36.35 10.06 0.97
N PRO A 157 37.27 9.50 0.16
CA PRO A 157 37.00 9.33 -1.26
C PRO A 157 35.92 8.27 -1.47
N VAL A 158 35.06 8.48 -2.46
CA VAL A 158 34.08 7.46 -2.88
C VAL A 158 34.83 6.23 -3.41
N LYS A 159 34.64 5.08 -2.77
CA LYS A 159 35.31 3.83 -3.16
C LYS A 159 34.56 3.14 -4.29
N HIS A 160 35.29 2.39 -5.12
CA HIS A 160 34.70 1.67 -6.26
C HIS A 160 33.55 0.74 -5.85
N HIS A 161 33.73 -0.04 -4.78
CA HIS A 161 32.75 -1.02 -4.34
C HIS A 161 31.48 -0.38 -3.76
N GLU A 162 31.55 0.86 -3.26
CA GLU A 162 30.38 1.59 -2.75
C GLU A 162 29.45 1.95 -3.90
N ILE A 163 30.01 2.34 -5.04
CA ILE A 163 29.25 2.64 -6.25
C ILE A 163 28.65 1.37 -6.85
N GLU A 164 29.42 0.28 -6.95
CA GLU A 164 28.89 -1.00 -7.44
C GLU A 164 27.70 -1.48 -6.60
N LYS A 165 27.79 -1.30 -5.28
CA LYS A 165 26.69 -1.61 -4.36
C LYS A 165 25.47 -0.73 -4.63
N VAL A 166 25.66 0.58 -4.83
CA VAL A 166 24.55 1.50 -5.15
C VAL A 166 23.94 1.19 -6.53
N GLU A 167 24.75 0.92 -7.54
CA GLU A 167 24.29 0.54 -8.88
C GLU A 167 23.53 -0.79 -8.87
N GLU A 168 24.03 -1.81 -8.18
CA GLU A 168 23.35 -3.10 -8.02
C GLU A 168 22.02 -2.95 -7.27
N ASP A 169 22.01 -2.17 -6.18
CA ASP A 169 20.79 -1.92 -5.41
C ASP A 169 19.75 -1.14 -6.23
N LEU A 170 20.16 -0.11 -6.98
CA LEU A 170 19.25 0.64 -7.86
C LEU A 170 18.78 -0.19 -9.06
N LYS A 171 19.58 -1.15 -9.53
CA LYS A 171 19.15 -2.09 -10.57
C LYS A 171 18.07 -3.05 -10.05
N ASN A 172 18.25 -3.56 -8.83
CA ASN A 172 17.30 -4.47 -8.19
C ASN A 172 16.04 -3.74 -7.69
N ASN A 173 16.19 -2.48 -7.26
CA ASN A 173 15.18 -1.65 -6.63
C ASN A 173 15.20 -0.23 -7.24
N PRO A 174 14.73 -0.07 -8.50
CA PRO A 174 14.84 1.18 -9.23
C PRO A 174 13.99 2.30 -8.64
N PRO A 175 14.42 3.57 -8.78
CA PRO A 175 13.58 4.72 -8.46
C PRO A 175 12.22 4.64 -9.17
N GLN A 176 11.16 4.99 -8.45
CA GLN A 176 9.84 5.12 -9.06
C GLN A 176 9.84 6.28 -10.06
N LYS A 177 8.95 6.22 -11.05
CA LYS A 177 8.69 7.37 -11.91
C LYS A 177 8.11 8.50 -11.06
N PHE A 178 8.89 9.56 -10.87
CA PHE A 178 8.59 10.64 -9.94
C PHE A 178 7.22 11.27 -10.14
N ASP A 179 6.81 11.56 -11.39
CA ASP A 179 5.49 12.13 -11.69
C ASP A 179 4.34 11.26 -11.18
N LEU A 180 4.48 9.94 -11.32
CA LEU A 180 3.48 8.96 -10.91
C LEU A 180 3.51 8.74 -9.40
N ALA A 181 4.69 8.67 -8.78
CA ALA A 181 4.83 8.58 -7.33
C ALA A 181 4.18 9.78 -6.62
N ARG A 182 4.34 10.99 -7.19
CA ARG A 182 3.67 12.20 -6.72
C ARG A 182 2.15 12.10 -6.86
N GLN A 183 1.64 11.58 -7.99
CA GLN A 183 0.21 11.33 -8.16
C GLN A 183 -0.32 10.33 -7.12
N VAL A 184 0.36 9.19 -6.92
CA VAL A 184 0.00 8.17 -5.91
C VAL A 184 -0.16 8.83 -4.56
N ARG A 185 0.84 9.61 -4.11
CA ARG A 185 0.80 10.29 -2.83
C ARG A 185 -0.44 11.18 -2.65
N VAL A 186 -0.87 11.88 -3.69
CA VAL A 186 -2.08 12.70 -3.68
C VAL A 186 -3.32 11.82 -3.45
N PHE A 187 -3.49 10.75 -4.22
CA PHE A 187 -4.64 9.83 -4.06
C PHE A 187 -4.64 9.12 -2.71
N THR A 188 -3.50 8.55 -2.31
CA THR A 188 -3.33 7.84 -1.04
C THR A 188 -3.53 8.76 0.16
N SER A 189 -3.37 10.08 0.03
CA SER A 189 -3.70 11.03 1.10
C SER A 189 -5.22 11.23 1.31
N ARG A 190 -6.03 10.94 0.29
CA ARG A 190 -7.48 11.21 0.31
C ARG A 190 -8.31 9.97 0.57
N PHE A 191 -7.95 8.82 0.01
CA PHE A 191 -8.68 7.58 0.21
C PHE A 191 -7.77 6.36 0.33
N GLN A 192 -8.37 5.24 0.76
CA GLN A 192 -7.73 3.94 0.86
C GLN A 192 -8.72 2.86 0.40
N PHE A 193 -8.24 1.81 -0.26
CA PHE A 193 -9.09 0.66 -0.59
C PHE A 193 -9.49 -0.08 0.68
N VAL A 194 -10.71 -0.60 0.69
CA VAL A 194 -11.26 -1.26 1.86
C VAL A 194 -12.20 -2.39 1.48
N GLU A 195 -12.08 -3.51 2.19
CA GLU A 195 -12.96 -4.66 2.08
C GLU A 195 -13.65 -4.89 3.43
N LEU A 196 -14.99 -4.92 3.40
CA LEU A 196 -15.84 -5.22 4.55
C LEU A 196 -16.55 -6.55 4.35
N GLU A 197 -16.07 -7.58 5.01
CA GLU A 197 -16.60 -8.94 4.93
C GLU A 197 -17.39 -9.30 6.19
N MET A 198 -18.47 -10.04 6.00
CA MET A 198 -19.27 -10.60 7.10
C MET A 198 -19.55 -12.06 6.74
N THR A 199 -19.08 -12.96 7.58
CA THR A 199 -19.08 -14.41 7.35
C THR A 199 -19.80 -15.12 8.49
N GLY A 200 -20.38 -16.29 8.23
CA GLY A 200 -21.08 -17.09 9.25
C GLY A 200 -22.42 -16.54 9.77
N CYS A 201 -22.72 -15.25 9.62
CA CYS A 201 -23.91 -14.61 10.24
C CYS A 201 -25.28 -14.93 9.58
N TYR A 202 -25.31 -15.78 8.53
CA TYR A 202 -26.54 -16.13 7.81
C TYR A 202 -26.84 -17.64 7.94
N ILE A 203 -26.94 -18.12 9.18
CA ILE A 203 -27.10 -19.54 9.51
C ILE A 203 -28.41 -20.11 8.94
N SER A 204 -29.47 -19.31 8.88
CA SER A 204 -30.75 -19.70 8.27
C SER A 204 -30.63 -20.15 6.81
N ARG A 205 -29.55 -19.74 6.12
CA ARG A 205 -29.25 -20.11 4.73
C ARG A 205 -28.29 -21.28 4.62
N LYS A 206 -27.69 -21.73 5.73
CA LYS A 206 -26.75 -22.86 5.74
C LYS A 206 -27.53 -24.13 5.43
N LYS A 207 -26.94 -24.90 4.52
CA LYS A 207 -27.51 -26.09 3.93
C LYS A 207 -26.64 -27.28 4.28
N VAL A 208 -27.24 -28.32 4.86
CA VAL A 208 -26.53 -29.52 5.29
C VAL A 208 -26.49 -30.52 4.15
N PRO A 209 -25.30 -30.96 3.70
CA PRO A 209 -25.17 -32.01 2.71
C PRO A 209 -25.57 -33.36 3.32
N ILE A 210 -26.23 -34.20 2.54
CA ILE A 210 -26.60 -35.56 2.96
C ILE A 210 -25.43 -36.49 2.64
N PRO A 211 -25.01 -37.36 3.58
CA PRO A 211 -24.00 -38.38 3.29
C PRO A 211 -24.34 -39.18 2.03
N SER A 212 -23.35 -39.38 1.16
CA SER A 212 -23.51 -40.05 -0.15
C SER A 212 -24.15 -41.43 -0.03
N ASP A 213 -23.85 -42.12 1.07
CA ASP A 213 -24.30 -43.49 1.32
C ASP A 213 -25.81 -43.57 1.64
N LEU A 214 -26.43 -42.42 1.96
CA LEU A 214 -27.85 -42.29 2.26
C LEU A 214 -28.69 -41.76 1.08
N MET A 215 -28.06 -41.11 0.10
CA MET A 215 -28.74 -40.52 -1.07
C MET A 215 -29.47 -41.56 -1.94
N GLY A 216 -29.01 -42.81 -1.97
CA GLY A 216 -29.57 -43.89 -2.80
C GLY A 216 -30.74 -44.67 -2.17
N LEU A 217 -31.11 -44.38 -0.92
CA LEU A 217 -32.11 -45.14 -0.17
C LEU A 217 -33.54 -44.62 -0.35
N ALA A 218 -33.69 -43.52 -1.08
CA ALA A 218 -34.94 -42.83 -1.34
C ALA A 218 -35.76 -43.49 -2.46
N ASN A 219 -36.57 -44.51 -2.15
CA ASN A 219 -37.41 -45.18 -3.16
C ASN A 219 -38.87 -44.68 -3.19
N THR A 220 -39.27 -43.81 -2.27
CA THR A 220 -40.61 -43.19 -2.23
C THR A 220 -40.54 -41.73 -2.64
N LYS A 221 -41.50 -41.25 -3.46
CA LYS A 221 -41.56 -39.87 -3.96
C LYS A 221 -41.52 -38.82 -2.84
N ASP A 222 -42.14 -39.11 -1.70
CA ASP A 222 -42.13 -38.22 -0.52
C ASP A 222 -40.74 -38.07 0.08
N VAL A 223 -40.02 -39.19 0.25
CA VAL A 223 -38.65 -39.24 0.79
C VAL A 223 -37.66 -38.65 -0.21
N GLN A 224 -37.85 -38.85 -1.51
CA GLN A 224 -37.07 -38.19 -2.58
C GLN A 224 -37.25 -36.67 -2.56
N SER A 225 -38.48 -36.14 -2.43
CA SER A 225 -38.72 -34.70 -2.36
C SER A 225 -38.04 -34.01 -1.17
N GLN A 226 -37.86 -34.75 -0.07
CA GLN A 226 -37.12 -34.29 1.11
C GLN A 226 -35.59 -34.45 0.92
N LEU A 227 -35.15 -35.50 0.22
CA LEU A 227 -33.74 -35.86 0.00
C LEU A 227 -33.08 -35.20 -1.21
N HIS A 228 -33.84 -34.55 -2.10
CA HIS A 228 -33.28 -33.83 -3.24
C HIS A 228 -32.52 -32.58 -2.78
N ALA A 229 -31.23 -32.79 -2.50
CA ALA A 229 -30.18 -31.79 -2.41
C ALA A 229 -30.39 -30.66 -1.38
N HIS A 230 -29.92 -30.98 -0.16
CA HIS A 230 -29.61 -30.10 0.96
C HIS A 230 -30.78 -29.70 1.85
N PHE A 231 -30.69 -30.06 3.14
CA PHE A 231 -31.62 -29.63 4.17
C PHE A 231 -31.21 -28.27 4.73
N ASN A 232 -32.18 -27.39 4.99
CA ASN A 232 -31.90 -26.17 5.74
C ASN A 232 -31.53 -26.56 7.18
N LEU A 233 -30.41 -26.03 7.67
CA LEU A 233 -29.93 -26.27 9.03
C LEU A 233 -30.99 -25.85 10.08
N VAL A 234 -31.67 -24.74 9.82
CA VAL A 234 -32.77 -24.23 10.64
C VAL A 234 -34.01 -24.02 9.75
N LYS A 235 -35.16 -24.60 10.13
CA LYS A 235 -36.43 -24.44 9.42
C LYS A 235 -37.05 -23.08 9.71
N SER A 236 -36.84 -22.08 8.86
CA SER A 236 -37.57 -20.78 8.80
C SER A 236 -37.78 -20.05 10.13
N ALA A 237 -37.08 -20.43 11.20
CA ALA A 237 -37.18 -19.82 12.50
C ALA A 237 -36.40 -18.50 12.46
N LYS A 238 -37.04 -17.44 12.94
CA LYS A 238 -36.35 -16.17 13.15
C LYS A 238 -35.55 -16.29 14.43
N LEU A 239 -34.28 -16.66 14.30
CA LEU A 239 -33.31 -16.58 15.39
C LEU A 239 -33.13 -15.10 15.74
N GLU A 240 -33.67 -14.68 16.87
CA GLU A 240 -33.65 -13.29 17.34
C GLU A 240 -33.21 -13.22 18.80
N VAL A 241 -32.28 -12.31 19.09
CA VAL A 241 -31.75 -12.07 20.42
C VAL A 241 -32.20 -10.70 20.89
N ASN A 242 -32.95 -10.64 21.99
CA ASN A 242 -33.41 -9.39 22.57
C ASN A 242 -32.51 -8.97 23.74
N VAL A 243 -31.77 -7.88 23.57
CA VAL A 243 -30.92 -7.30 24.63
C VAL A 243 -31.20 -5.82 24.74
N ASN A 244 -31.52 -5.33 25.95
CA ASN A 244 -31.77 -3.90 26.22
C ASN A 244 -32.78 -3.24 25.25
N ASN A 245 -33.91 -3.90 24.96
CA ASN A 245 -34.93 -3.48 23.99
C ASN A 245 -34.45 -3.39 22.52
N VAL A 246 -33.30 -3.98 22.18
CA VAL A 246 -32.81 -4.12 20.81
C VAL A 246 -32.93 -5.59 20.40
N SER A 247 -33.69 -5.86 19.33
CA SER A 247 -33.73 -7.17 18.68
C SER A 247 -32.60 -7.28 17.65
N ILE A 248 -31.70 -8.24 17.88
CA ILE A 248 -30.60 -8.58 16.99
C ILE A 248 -30.96 -9.85 16.22
N SER A 249 -30.93 -9.77 14.89
CA SER A 249 -31.29 -10.85 13.98
C SER A 249 -30.36 -10.84 12.77
N GLU A 250 -30.34 -11.92 11.99
CA GLU A 250 -29.56 -11.96 10.73
C GLU A 250 -29.93 -10.78 9.80
N GLU A 251 -31.20 -10.39 9.78
CA GLU A 251 -31.68 -9.27 8.95
C GLU A 251 -31.20 -7.92 9.49
N SER A 252 -31.20 -7.71 10.82
CA SER A 252 -30.72 -6.46 11.40
C SER A 252 -29.21 -6.29 11.23
N LEU A 253 -28.43 -7.37 11.40
CA LEU A 253 -26.98 -7.40 11.13
C LEU A 253 -26.69 -7.08 9.65
N ARG A 254 -27.44 -7.68 8.72
CA ARG A 254 -27.35 -7.37 7.29
C ARG A 254 -27.62 -5.90 6.99
N LYS A 255 -28.70 -5.35 7.54
CA LYS A 255 -29.07 -3.94 7.35
C LYS A 255 -28.00 -3.01 7.91
N LYS A 256 -27.43 -3.34 9.07
CA LYS A 256 -26.33 -2.57 9.67
C LYS A 256 -25.08 -2.60 8.80
N LYS A 257 -24.66 -3.76 8.28
CA LYS A 257 -23.58 -3.85 7.29
C LYS A 257 -23.86 -3.00 6.05
N GLN A 258 -25.06 -3.12 5.47
CA GLN A 258 -25.44 -2.35 4.27
C GLN A 258 -25.43 -0.84 4.52
N ARG A 259 -25.84 -0.41 5.72
CA ARG A 259 -25.77 0.99 6.12
C ARG A 259 -24.33 1.47 6.22
N ILE A 260 -23.44 0.73 6.89
CA ILE A 260 -22.01 1.05 6.97
C ILE A 260 -21.41 1.19 5.56
N MET A 261 -21.73 0.25 4.67
CA MET A 261 -21.28 0.32 3.27
C MET A 261 -21.78 1.58 2.57
N LYS A 262 -23.05 1.93 2.74
CA LYS A 262 -23.67 3.11 2.13
C LYS A 262 -23.11 4.43 2.67
N ASP A 263 -22.88 4.49 3.98
CA ASP A 263 -22.52 5.73 4.68
C ASP A 263 -21.03 6.08 4.45
N TYR A 264 -20.15 5.07 4.27
CA TYR A 264 -18.70 5.28 4.24
C TYR A 264 -17.98 4.81 2.98
N LEU A 265 -18.51 3.81 2.26
CA LEU A 265 -17.79 3.17 1.16
C LEU A 265 -18.23 3.71 -0.20
N ILE A 266 -17.26 3.99 -1.04
CA ILE A 266 -17.44 4.44 -2.42
C ILE A 266 -17.02 3.29 -3.34
N LEU A 267 -17.95 2.80 -4.16
CA LEU A 267 -17.66 1.75 -5.13
C LEU A 267 -17.01 2.33 -6.38
N LEU A 268 -15.81 1.85 -6.70
CA LEU A 268 -15.13 2.10 -7.96
C LEU A 268 -15.35 0.89 -8.86
N ALA A 269 -16.16 1.06 -9.92
CA ALA A 269 -16.55 -0.03 -10.80
C ALA A 269 -15.31 -0.72 -11.41
N GLY A 270 -15.19 -2.04 -11.21
CA GLY A 270 -14.04 -2.83 -11.68
C GLY A 270 -12.81 -2.83 -10.76
N TYR A 271 -12.75 -1.96 -9.74
CA TYR A 271 -11.57 -1.81 -8.86
C TYR A 271 -11.85 -2.14 -7.40
N GLY A 272 -13.12 -2.13 -6.98
CA GLY A 272 -13.52 -2.44 -5.61
C GLY A 272 -13.99 -1.20 -4.84
N SER A 273 -13.95 -1.25 -3.52
CA SER A 273 -14.45 -0.16 -2.67
C SER A 273 -13.34 0.63 -2.01
N VAL A 274 -13.52 1.93 -1.89
CA VAL A 274 -12.62 2.84 -1.18
C VAL A 274 -13.37 3.57 -0.06
N VAL A 275 -12.61 4.01 0.94
CA VAL A 275 -13.09 4.92 2.00
C VAL A 275 -12.23 6.17 2.00
N LEU A 276 -12.86 7.32 2.23
CA LEU A 276 -12.14 8.58 2.44
C LEU A 276 -11.38 8.53 3.77
N ARG A 277 -10.13 9.01 3.79
CA ARG A 277 -9.31 9.05 5.03
C ARG A 277 -10.00 9.83 6.15
N SER A 278 -10.74 10.88 5.82
CA SER A 278 -11.52 11.66 6.78
C SER A 278 -12.61 10.86 7.50
N ASN A 279 -13.10 9.79 6.89
CA ASN A 279 -14.19 8.97 7.41
C ASN A 279 -13.70 7.66 8.05
N LYS A 280 -12.39 7.40 8.03
CA LYS A 280 -11.81 6.13 8.47
C LYS A 280 -12.15 5.81 9.93
N THR A 281 -11.96 6.77 10.83
CA THR A 281 -12.27 6.60 12.26
C THR A 281 -13.76 6.28 12.48
N ASN A 282 -14.66 7.01 11.82
CA ASN A 282 -16.11 6.77 11.95
C ASN A 282 -16.52 5.38 11.40
N LEU A 283 -15.90 4.95 10.30
CA LEU A 283 -16.09 3.60 9.75
C LEU A 283 -15.64 2.53 10.75
N GLU A 284 -14.45 2.67 11.35
CA GLU A 284 -13.92 1.73 12.35
C GLU A 284 -14.86 1.63 13.56
N GLU A 285 -15.34 2.77 14.08
CA GLU A 285 -16.29 2.81 15.19
C GLU A 285 -17.60 2.07 14.91
N ASP A 286 -18.19 2.27 13.72
CA ASP A 286 -19.44 1.62 13.36
C ASP A 286 -19.27 0.13 13.04
N VAL A 287 -18.12 -0.26 12.49
CA VAL A 287 -17.75 -1.67 12.31
C VAL A 287 -17.54 -2.35 13.66
N ASP A 288 -16.92 -1.68 14.64
CA ASP A 288 -16.75 -2.23 15.98
C ASP A 288 -18.08 -2.36 16.72
N LYS A 289 -19.02 -1.44 16.52
CA LYS A 289 -20.41 -1.62 16.99
C LYS A 289 -21.07 -2.83 16.31
N LEU A 290 -20.80 -3.09 15.02
CA LEU A 290 -21.33 -4.28 14.34
C LEU A 290 -20.71 -5.57 14.89
N LYS A 291 -19.40 -5.59 15.19
CA LYS A 291 -18.74 -6.75 15.83
C LYS A 291 -19.37 -7.07 17.19
N LYS A 292 -19.62 -6.05 18.03
CA LYS A 292 -20.30 -6.23 19.33
C LYS A 292 -21.71 -6.79 19.20
N ASP A 293 -22.47 -6.37 18.20
CA ASP A 293 -23.80 -6.94 17.92
C ASP A 293 -23.70 -8.41 17.52
N ILE A 294 -22.69 -8.78 16.71
CA ILE A 294 -22.44 -10.17 16.34
C ILE A 294 -22.08 -11.01 17.56
N GLU A 295 -21.18 -10.53 18.43
CA GLU A 295 -20.83 -11.24 19.66
C GLU A 295 -22.04 -11.46 20.59
N THR A 296 -22.93 -10.46 20.64
CA THR A 296 -24.17 -10.56 21.42
C THR A 296 -25.12 -11.57 20.78
N TYR A 297 -25.25 -11.55 19.45
CA TYR A 297 -26.05 -12.50 18.70
C TYR A 297 -25.53 -13.93 18.87
N GLN A 298 -24.22 -14.15 18.74
CA GLN A 298 -23.55 -15.43 18.94
C GLN A 298 -23.94 -16.08 20.27
N LYS A 299 -23.79 -15.32 21.37
CA LYS A 299 -24.11 -15.81 22.73
C LYS A 299 -25.60 -16.03 22.94
N GLY A 300 -26.45 -15.23 22.31
CA GLY A 300 -27.90 -15.30 22.53
C GLY A 300 -28.58 -16.43 21.78
N ILE A 301 -28.06 -16.85 20.63
CA ILE A 301 -28.71 -17.89 19.82
C ILE A 301 -28.20 -19.31 20.09
N GLU A 302 -27.12 -19.50 20.86
CA GLU A 302 -26.44 -20.80 21.00
C GLU A 302 -27.40 -21.94 21.38
N THR A 303 -28.15 -21.75 22.47
CA THR A 303 -29.11 -22.75 22.95
C THR A 303 -30.27 -22.98 21.97
N GLU A 304 -30.82 -21.91 21.38
CA GLU A 304 -31.93 -22.00 20.44
C GLU A 304 -31.51 -22.69 19.13
N LEU A 305 -30.32 -22.36 18.63
CA LEU A 305 -29.72 -22.97 17.47
C LEU A 305 -29.46 -24.46 17.69
N GLU A 306 -28.88 -24.82 18.83
CA GLU A 306 -28.63 -26.22 19.19
C GLU A 306 -29.93 -27.02 19.27
N GLN A 307 -31.00 -26.43 19.84
CA GLN A 307 -32.32 -27.04 19.85
C GLN A 307 -32.87 -27.26 18.43
N HIS A 308 -32.76 -26.27 17.55
CA HIS A 308 -33.21 -26.39 16.17
C HIS A 308 -32.40 -27.42 15.37
N ILE A 309 -31.09 -27.48 15.57
CA ILE A 309 -30.21 -28.49 14.95
C ILE A 309 -30.67 -29.88 15.34
N ASN A 310 -30.81 -30.14 16.65
CA ASN A 310 -31.22 -31.44 17.16
C ASN A 310 -32.62 -31.84 16.67
N GLN A 311 -33.60 -30.93 16.72
CA GLN A 311 -34.95 -31.18 16.23
C GLN A 311 -34.99 -31.51 14.73
N ASN A 312 -34.21 -30.80 13.92
CA ASN A 312 -34.16 -31.02 12.47
C ASN A 312 -33.41 -32.33 12.15
N ALA A 313 -32.32 -32.62 12.84
CA ALA A 313 -31.60 -33.88 12.73
C ALA A 313 -32.53 -35.06 13.09
N ASP A 314 -33.22 -34.99 14.22
CA ASP A 314 -34.15 -36.05 14.66
C ASP A 314 -35.31 -36.24 13.67
N THR A 315 -35.83 -35.16 13.08
CA THR A 315 -36.84 -35.24 12.02
C THR A 315 -36.31 -36.03 10.82
N LEU A 316 -35.06 -35.77 10.41
CA LEU A 316 -34.42 -36.44 9.29
C LEU A 316 -34.12 -37.91 9.59
N ILE A 317 -33.56 -38.20 10.78
CA ILE A 317 -33.31 -39.57 11.26
C ILE A 317 -34.60 -40.38 11.22
N ASN A 318 -35.69 -39.85 11.77
CA ASN A 318 -36.98 -40.53 11.79
C ASN A 318 -37.55 -40.76 10.38
N ALA A 319 -37.32 -39.84 9.43
CA ALA A 319 -37.76 -39.97 8.05
C ALA A 319 -36.95 -41.02 7.26
N LEU A 320 -35.63 -41.13 7.52
CA LEU A 320 -34.72 -42.01 6.77
C LEU A 320 -34.61 -43.42 7.36
N PHE A 321 -34.84 -43.58 8.66
CA PHE A 321 -34.66 -44.86 9.35
C PHE A 321 -35.44 -46.03 8.72
N PRO A 322 -36.70 -45.88 8.26
CA PRO A 322 -37.40 -46.97 7.59
C PRO A 322 -36.70 -47.45 6.30
N ALA A 323 -36.14 -46.54 5.53
CA ALA A 323 -35.42 -46.85 4.29
C ALA A 323 -34.06 -47.52 4.57
N VAL A 324 -33.33 -47.01 5.58
CA VAL A 324 -32.08 -47.60 6.06
C VAL A 324 -32.30 -49.02 6.60
N LYS A 325 -33.42 -49.27 7.28
CA LYS A 325 -33.76 -50.62 7.76
C LYS A 325 -34.04 -51.60 6.61
N GLN A 326 -34.73 -51.15 5.57
CA GLN A 326 -35.02 -51.99 4.40
C GLN A 326 -33.78 -52.28 3.57
N ASN A 327 -32.93 -51.27 3.38
CA ASN A 327 -31.70 -51.36 2.59
C ASN A 327 -30.54 -50.69 3.35
N PRO A 328 -29.89 -51.40 4.28
CA PRO A 328 -28.77 -50.84 5.04
C PRO A 328 -27.61 -50.42 4.13
N PRO A 329 -27.03 -49.22 4.31
CA PRO A 329 -25.78 -48.83 3.67
C PRO A 329 -24.69 -49.88 3.79
N SER A 330 -23.89 -50.02 2.74
CA SER A 330 -22.72 -50.90 2.75
C SER A 330 -21.72 -50.51 3.87
N ALA A 331 -21.60 -49.21 4.16
CA ALA A 331 -20.78 -48.70 5.26
C ALA A 331 -21.19 -49.29 6.62
N TYR A 332 -22.49 -49.43 6.89
CA TYR A 332 -23.00 -49.93 8.18
C TYR A 332 -22.82 -51.44 8.32
N THR A 333 -22.94 -52.16 7.19
CA THR A 333 -22.84 -53.63 7.16
C THR A 333 -21.39 -54.13 7.03
N LYS A 334 -20.44 -53.27 6.66
CA LYS A 334 -19.02 -53.62 6.45
C LYS A 334 -18.36 -54.27 7.68
N PHE A 335 -18.69 -53.81 8.88
CA PHE A 335 -18.06 -54.27 10.13
C PHE A 335 -18.94 -55.22 10.97
N HIS A 336 -20.24 -55.31 10.67
CA HIS A 336 -21.22 -56.10 11.43
C HIS A 336 -21.90 -57.22 10.62
N GLY A 337 -21.67 -57.28 9.30
CA GLY A 337 -22.35 -58.21 8.40
C GLY A 337 -23.86 -57.95 8.31
N LYS A 338 -24.64 -58.97 7.94
CA LYS A 338 -26.11 -58.87 7.80
C LYS A 338 -26.88 -58.89 9.13
N ASN A 339 -26.22 -59.19 10.25
CA ASN A 339 -26.85 -59.34 11.57
C ASN A 339 -26.74 -58.05 12.41
N ILE A 340 -26.86 -56.89 11.76
CA ILE A 340 -26.91 -55.60 12.46
C ILE A 340 -28.29 -55.41 13.08
N THR A 341 -28.33 -54.98 14.33
CA THR A 341 -29.59 -54.73 15.03
C THR A 341 -30.20 -53.38 14.63
N ASP A 342 -31.52 -53.25 14.74
CA ASP A 342 -32.21 -51.96 14.54
C ASP A 342 -31.60 -50.83 15.38
N ALA A 343 -31.18 -51.13 16.61
CA ALA A 343 -30.54 -50.17 17.51
C ALA A 343 -29.18 -49.68 16.95
N GLN A 344 -28.36 -50.59 16.43
CA GLN A 344 -27.07 -50.24 15.82
C GLN A 344 -27.24 -49.46 14.50
N LEU A 345 -28.21 -49.83 13.66
CA LEU A 345 -28.54 -49.07 12.45
C LEU A 345 -28.98 -47.65 12.79
N ARG A 346 -29.79 -47.50 13.84
CA ARG A 346 -30.25 -46.19 14.31
C ARG A 346 -29.08 -45.37 14.82
N GLN A 347 -28.19 -45.97 15.61
CA GLN A 347 -27.00 -45.28 16.12
C GLN A 347 -26.09 -44.77 14.99
N PHE A 348 -25.78 -45.59 13.98
CA PHE A 348 -24.94 -45.14 12.86
C PHE A 348 -25.60 -44.03 12.04
N LEU A 349 -26.91 -44.12 11.81
CA LEU A 349 -27.66 -43.05 11.14
C LEU A 349 -27.65 -41.76 11.98
N GLU A 350 -27.80 -41.87 13.30
CA GLU A 350 -27.72 -40.73 14.22
C GLU A 350 -26.34 -40.06 14.19
N GLU A 351 -25.26 -40.85 14.22
CA GLU A 351 -23.88 -40.36 14.13
C GLU A 351 -23.61 -39.64 12.80
N ASP A 352 -24.01 -40.24 11.67
CA ASP A 352 -23.83 -39.65 10.33
C ASP A 352 -24.62 -38.35 10.16
N ILE A 353 -25.89 -38.33 10.55
CA ILE A 353 -26.74 -37.15 10.39
C ILE A 353 -26.33 -36.04 11.36
N LYS A 354 -26.13 -36.33 12.65
CA LYS A 354 -25.71 -35.31 13.62
C LYS A 354 -24.31 -34.77 13.29
N GLY A 355 -23.40 -35.64 12.84
CA GLY A 355 -22.09 -35.23 12.33
C GLY A 355 -22.18 -34.28 11.13
N ALA A 356 -23.11 -34.53 10.19
CA ALA A 356 -23.31 -33.65 9.04
C ALA A 356 -23.92 -32.27 9.40
N PHE A 357 -24.80 -32.21 10.41
CA PHE A 357 -25.36 -30.96 10.91
C PHE A 357 -24.32 -30.11 11.66
N GLY A 358 -23.38 -30.76 12.36
CA GLY A 358 -22.38 -30.10 13.21
C GLY A 358 -22.95 -29.57 14.53
N ALA A 359 -22.09 -28.98 15.37
CA ALA A 359 -22.48 -28.37 16.64
C ALA A 359 -22.79 -26.87 16.49
N ALA A 360 -23.73 -26.34 17.27
CA ALA A 360 -24.03 -24.90 17.26
C ALA A 360 -22.80 -24.02 17.54
N ASP A 361 -21.94 -24.44 18.47
CA ASP A 361 -20.71 -23.74 18.86
C ASP A 361 -19.75 -23.54 17.66
N ASP A 362 -19.56 -24.56 16.83
CA ASP A 362 -18.69 -24.47 15.65
C ASP A 362 -19.23 -23.46 14.63
N LEU A 363 -20.55 -23.46 14.42
CA LEU A 363 -21.23 -22.56 13.49
C LEU A 363 -21.20 -21.10 13.96
N ILE A 364 -21.34 -20.91 15.26
CA ILE A 364 -21.37 -19.59 15.88
C ILE A 364 -19.96 -18.96 15.85
N LYS A 365 -18.90 -19.75 16.05
CA LYS A 365 -17.51 -19.30 15.92
C LYS A 365 -17.15 -18.79 14.52
N GLU A 366 -17.81 -19.30 13.48
CA GLU A 366 -17.63 -18.80 12.11
C GLU A 366 -18.20 -17.37 11.91
N MET A 367 -19.07 -16.89 12.80
CA MET A 367 -19.67 -15.56 12.68
C MET A 367 -18.64 -14.46 12.94
N THR A 368 -18.16 -13.81 11.89
CA THR A 368 -17.15 -12.75 12.02
C THR A 368 -17.38 -11.62 11.05
N VAL A 369 -16.92 -10.42 11.43
CA VAL A 369 -16.78 -9.27 10.53
C VAL A 369 -15.30 -8.89 10.43
N LYS A 370 -14.83 -8.76 9.20
CA LYS A 370 -13.46 -8.35 8.88
C LYS A 370 -13.49 -7.06 8.09
N LEU A 371 -12.59 -6.15 8.46
CA LEU A 371 -12.34 -4.90 7.77
C LEU A 371 -10.87 -4.88 7.38
N VAL A 372 -10.59 -4.88 6.08
CA VAL A 372 -9.23 -4.95 5.54
C VAL A 372 -8.96 -3.70 4.72
N TYR A 373 -7.86 -3.02 5.02
CA TYR A 373 -7.39 -1.88 4.25
C TYR A 373 -6.31 -2.31 3.27
N LYS A 374 -6.37 -1.77 2.06
CA LYS A 374 -5.35 -1.97 1.01
C LYS A 374 -4.90 -0.60 0.51
N ASP A 375 -3.60 -0.45 0.29
CA ASP A 375 -3.08 0.78 -0.28
C ASP A 375 -3.30 0.83 -1.80
N VAL A 376 -3.36 2.05 -2.33
CA VAL A 376 -3.46 2.27 -3.77
C VAL A 376 -2.12 1.89 -4.39
N ALA A 377 -2.13 0.87 -5.24
CA ALA A 377 -0.95 0.41 -5.94
C ALA A 377 -0.57 1.37 -7.10
N TYR A 378 0.71 1.39 -7.44
CA TYR A 378 1.24 2.18 -8.56
C TYR A 378 0.54 1.82 -9.88
N GLU A 379 0.30 0.53 -10.09
CA GLU A 379 -0.31 -0.05 -11.30
C GLU A 379 -1.73 0.47 -11.52
N SER A 380 -2.50 0.68 -10.44
CA SER A 380 -3.86 1.20 -10.52
C SER A 380 -3.90 2.65 -11.04
N LEU A 381 -2.85 3.44 -10.81
CA LEU A 381 -2.81 4.86 -11.17
C LEU A 381 -2.18 5.14 -12.54
N VAL A 382 -1.46 4.18 -13.10
CA VAL A 382 -1.08 4.20 -14.53
C VAL A 382 -2.31 3.97 -15.41
N ASP A 383 -3.35 3.34 -14.87
CA ASP A 383 -4.60 3.12 -15.58
C ASP A 383 -5.43 4.40 -15.69
N SER A 384 -5.53 4.94 -16.91
CA SER A 384 -6.35 6.11 -17.20
C SER A 384 -7.83 5.90 -16.92
N GLU A 385 -8.33 4.67 -17.01
CA GLU A 385 -9.72 4.33 -16.71
C GLU A 385 -9.98 4.41 -15.21
N PHE A 386 -9.05 3.92 -14.38
CA PHE A 386 -9.11 4.08 -12.93
C PHE A 386 -9.20 5.55 -12.53
N LEU A 387 -8.30 6.38 -13.07
CA LEU A 387 -8.27 7.81 -12.76
C LEU A 387 -9.59 8.50 -13.11
N LYS A 388 -10.19 8.12 -14.24
CA LYS A 388 -11.50 8.64 -14.65
C LYS A 388 -12.59 8.23 -13.67
N ILE A 389 -12.68 6.94 -13.33
CA ILE A 389 -13.70 6.41 -12.41
C ILE A 389 -13.55 7.01 -11.02
N ALA A 390 -12.32 7.14 -10.51
CA ALA A 390 -12.05 7.76 -9.22
C ALA A 390 -12.47 9.24 -9.18
N ARG A 391 -12.25 9.99 -10.26
CA ARG A 391 -12.68 11.40 -10.40
C ARG A 391 -14.20 11.55 -10.43
N GLU A 392 -14.87 10.68 -11.18
CA GLU A 392 -16.33 10.69 -11.26
C GLU A 392 -16.99 10.29 -9.93
N ALA A 393 -16.40 9.32 -9.22
CA ALA A 393 -16.95 8.80 -7.97
C ALA A 393 -16.63 9.65 -6.73
N ILE A 394 -15.54 10.44 -6.75
CA ILE A 394 -15.06 11.23 -5.60
C ILE A 394 -15.03 12.72 -5.96
N PRO A 395 -16.08 13.49 -5.62
CA PRO A 395 -16.14 14.92 -5.91
C PRO A 395 -14.98 15.69 -5.27
N GLY A 396 -14.40 16.63 -6.03
CA GLY A 396 -13.34 17.51 -5.54
C GLY A 396 -11.93 16.92 -5.57
N ILE A 397 -11.73 15.73 -6.13
CA ILE A 397 -10.39 15.17 -6.33
C ILE A 397 -9.57 15.96 -7.37
N ASP A 398 -10.26 16.69 -8.26
CA ASP A 398 -9.65 17.53 -9.30
C ASP A 398 -9.06 18.85 -8.78
N PHE A 399 -9.48 19.36 -7.61
CA PHE A 399 -8.89 20.59 -7.01
C PHE A 399 -7.44 20.41 -6.55
N LEU A 400 -6.91 19.19 -6.63
CA LEU A 400 -5.51 18.87 -6.34
C LEU A 400 -4.63 18.92 -7.60
N HIS A 401 -5.25 19.05 -8.80
CA HIS A 401 -4.52 19.34 -10.02
C HIS A 401 -3.94 20.76 -10.02
N GLU A 402 -4.42 21.69 -9.18
CA GLU A 402 -3.86 23.04 -9.09
C GLU A 402 -2.56 23.08 -8.26
N GLU A 403 -2.41 22.28 -7.20
CA GLU A 403 -1.09 22.02 -6.58
C GLU A 403 -0.16 21.21 -7.50
N PHE A 404 -0.72 20.28 -8.30
CA PHE A 404 0.02 19.48 -9.29
C PHE A 404 0.50 20.33 -10.50
N ASN A 405 -0.31 21.30 -10.96
CA ASN A 405 0.00 22.15 -12.11
C ASN A 405 0.78 23.41 -11.74
N ALA A 406 0.67 23.94 -10.51
CA ALA A 406 1.55 25.00 -10.03
C ALA A 406 3.03 24.55 -10.02
N ALA A 407 3.28 23.23 -10.01
CA ALA A 407 4.60 22.63 -10.07
C ALA A 407 4.93 21.96 -11.42
N SER A 408 4.03 21.89 -12.41
CA SER A 408 4.39 21.25 -13.69
C SER A 408 5.14 22.23 -14.59
N PRO A 409 6.22 21.83 -15.31
CA PRO A 409 6.74 22.63 -16.40
C PRO A 409 5.63 22.77 -17.45
N VAL A 410 5.30 24.00 -17.81
CA VAL A 410 4.38 24.28 -18.93
C VAL A 410 4.91 23.54 -20.15
N LYS A 411 4.21 22.48 -20.59
CA LYS A 411 4.44 21.89 -21.91
C LYS A 411 4.05 22.96 -22.92
N ASN A 412 5.04 23.60 -23.52
CA ASN A 412 4.83 24.39 -24.72
C ASN A 412 4.13 23.49 -25.73
N LYS A 413 2.89 23.81 -26.07
CA LYS A 413 2.25 23.28 -27.26
C LYS A 413 3.13 23.70 -28.43
N GLU A 414 3.72 22.72 -29.11
CA GLU A 414 4.19 22.92 -30.46
C GLU A 414 2.98 23.32 -31.31
N THR A 415 2.88 24.61 -31.61
CA THR A 415 2.04 25.12 -32.68
C THR A 415 2.70 24.69 -33.99
N THR A 416 2.04 23.77 -34.69
CA THR A 416 2.14 23.58 -36.14
C THR A 416 1.96 24.89 -36.89
#